data_AF-A0A453S1G7-F1
#
_entry.id   AF-A0A453S1G7-F1
#
_cell.length_a   1.000
_cell.length_b   1.000
_cell.length_c   1.000
_cell.angle_alpha   90.00
_cell.angle_beta   90.00
_cell.angle_gamma   90.00
#
_symmetry.space_group_name_H-M   'P 1'
#
loop_
_entity.id
_entity.type
_entity.pdbx_description
1 polymer ?
#
loop_
_entity_poly.entity_id
_entity_poly.type
_entity_poly.pdbx_seq_one_letter_code
_entity_poly.pdbx_strand_id
1 'polypeptide(L)'
;FHLKTLPALFNLTPRKKLRCMYLGWIEDGEIHATINQKDGMVSFNEDPEQYKSSEMVEHIDSSIQRLMALSKKLTSIDQNISCDHAFLMKVQSGRERARFDYDDFDSVPHKYF
;
A
#
# COMPACT_ATOMS: atom_id res chain seq x y z
N PHE A 1 2.94 20.00 25.21
CA PHE A 1 2.95 18.94 26.24
C PHE A 1 4.10 19.19 27.19
N HIS A 2 3.90 19.09 28.52
CA HIS A 2 4.98 19.35 29.47
C HIS A 2 6.02 18.23 29.35
N LEU A 3 7.30 18.59 29.17
CA LEU A 3 8.41 17.62 29.16
C LEU A 3 8.53 16.84 30.50
N LYS A 4 7.76 17.24 31.53
CA LYS A 4 7.64 16.59 32.83
C LYS A 4 6.56 15.51 32.90
N THR A 5 5.68 15.37 31.89
CA THR A 5 4.59 14.37 31.90
C THR A 5 4.87 13.13 31.03
N LEU A 6 5.93 13.17 30.21
CA LEU A 6 6.51 12.00 29.53
C LEU A 6 7.49 11.09 30.34
N PRO A 7 7.74 11.21 31.67
CA PRO A 7 8.72 10.35 32.34
C PRO A 7 8.31 8.89 32.44
N ALA A 8 7.00 8.58 32.50
CA ALA A 8 6.56 7.22 32.86
C ALA A 8 6.88 6.16 31.79
N LEU A 9 6.88 6.52 30.50
CA LEU A 9 7.15 5.59 29.39
C LEU A 9 8.62 5.56 28.94
N PHE A 10 9.45 6.52 29.37
CA PHE A 10 10.82 6.70 28.86
C PHE A 10 11.86 6.79 29.99
N ASN A 11 11.61 6.05 31.08
CA ASN A 11 12.26 6.12 32.38
C ASN A 11 13.77 5.75 32.43
N LEU A 12 14.48 5.69 31.31
CA LEU A 12 15.91 5.29 31.26
C LEU A 12 16.81 6.14 30.36
N THR A 13 16.34 7.27 29.80
CA THR A 13 17.21 8.09 28.93
C THR A 13 17.58 9.45 29.54
N PRO A 14 18.85 9.88 29.39
CA PRO A 14 19.27 11.20 29.83
C PRO A 14 18.52 12.32 29.09
N ARG A 15 18.10 13.37 29.81
CA ARG A 15 17.37 14.54 29.27
C ARG A 15 18.01 15.17 28.03
N LYS A 16 19.34 15.15 27.94
CA LYS A 16 20.08 15.63 26.76
C LYS A 16 19.82 14.77 25.52
N LYS A 17 19.75 13.45 25.69
CA LYS A 17 19.49 12.48 24.61
C LYS A 17 18.06 12.63 24.08
N LEU A 18 17.09 12.73 24.98
CA LEU A 18 15.70 13.04 24.64
C LEU A 18 15.59 14.30 23.78
N ARG A 19 16.25 15.39 24.20
CA ARG A 19 16.22 16.65 23.45
C ARG A 19 16.84 16.53 22.06
N CYS A 20 17.96 15.84 21.93
CA CYS A 20 18.59 15.57 20.64
C CYS A 20 17.69 14.74 19.72
N MET A 21 16.98 13.73 20.26
CA MET A 21 16.03 12.93 19.48
C MET A 21 14.87 13.77 18.97
N TYR A 22 14.26 14.60 19.83
CA TYR A 22 13.20 15.51 19.40
C TYR A 22 13.66 16.52 18.35
N LEU A 23 14.88 17.05 18.48
CA LEU A 23 15.44 17.94 17.47
C LEU A 23 15.61 17.23 16.13
N GLY A 24 16.14 16.00 16.13
CA GLY A 24 16.27 15.19 14.91
C GLY A 24 14.91 14.94 14.26
N TRP A 25 13.93 14.47 15.04
CA TRP A 25 12.58 14.22 14.52
C TRP A 25 11.85 15.48 14.00
N ILE A 26 12.17 16.65 14.56
CA ILE A 26 11.65 17.93 14.05
C ILE A 26 12.38 18.35 12.76
N GLU A 27 13.70 18.17 12.68
CA GLU A 27 14.51 18.49 11.50
C GLU A 27 14.20 17.56 10.31
N ASP A 28 13.95 16.28 10.58
CA ASP A 28 13.57 15.27 9.58
C ASP A 28 12.11 15.41 9.14
N GLY A 29 11.33 16.31 9.76
CA GLY A 29 9.92 16.53 9.46
C GLY A 29 8.97 15.43 9.96
N GLU A 30 9.47 14.46 10.74
CA GLU A 30 8.66 13.38 11.33
C GLU A 30 7.72 13.89 12.43
N ILE A 31 8.09 14.99 13.10
CA ILE A 31 7.29 15.62 14.14
C ILE A 31 7.23 17.12 13.88
N HIS A 32 6.03 17.62 13.59
CA HIS A 32 5.80 19.05 13.52
C HIS A 32 5.66 19.64 14.94
N ALA A 33 6.76 20.13 15.51
CA ALA A 33 6.76 20.69 16.86
C ALA A 33 7.80 21.80 17.02
N THR A 34 7.49 22.77 17.88
CA THR A 34 8.41 23.86 18.24
C THR A 34 8.92 23.67 19.67
N ILE A 35 10.25 23.75 19.85
CA ILE A 35 10.88 23.74 21.18
C ILE A 35 11.04 25.18 21.69
N ASN A 36 10.29 25.55 22.72
CA ASN A 36 10.48 26.82 23.40
C ASN A 36 11.57 26.68 24.47
N GLN A 37 12.77 27.15 24.16
CA GLN A 37 13.95 27.02 25.03
C GLN A 37 13.83 27.81 26.35
N LYS A 38 13.04 28.88 26.39
CA LYS A 38 12.88 29.71 27.60
C LYS A 38 12.06 28.99 28.69
N ASP A 39 11.08 28.21 28.27
CA ASP A 39 10.13 27.51 29.16
C ASP A 39 10.40 25.99 29.24
N GLY A 40 11.31 25.47 28.40
CA GLY A 40 11.66 24.04 28.36
C GLY A 40 10.53 23.13 27.87
N MET A 41 9.58 23.69 27.12
CA MET A 41 8.37 23.01 26.62
C MET A 41 8.50 22.69 25.13
N VAL A 42 7.93 21.54 24.74
CA VAL A 42 7.72 21.17 23.35
C VAL A 42 6.23 21.37 23.04
N SER A 43 5.96 22.28 22.11
CA SER A 43 4.64 22.51 21.55
C SER A 43 4.54 21.69 20.28
N PHE A 44 3.66 20.71 20.25
CA PHE A 44 3.36 19.98 19.02
C PHE A 44 2.40 20.84 18.21
N ASN A 45 2.81 21.17 16.99
CA ASN A 45 2.02 21.90 16.03
C ASN A 45 1.21 20.86 15.24
N GLU A 46 -0.01 21.21 14.82
CA GLU A 46 -0.66 20.41 13.78
C GLU A 46 0.19 20.47 12.51
N ASP A 47 0.19 19.37 11.77
CA ASP A 47 0.86 19.24 10.47
C ASP A 47 0.52 20.48 9.62
N PRO A 48 1.50 21.23 9.08
CA PRO A 48 1.20 22.45 8.33
C PRO A 48 0.66 22.10 6.93
N GLU A 49 0.58 20.81 6.60
CA GLU A 49 0.09 20.30 5.33
C GLU A 49 -1.41 20.60 5.20
N GLN A 50 -1.70 21.80 4.69
CA GLN A 50 -3.07 22.30 4.59
C GLN A 50 -3.83 21.74 3.40
N TYR A 51 -3.19 20.97 2.49
CA TYR A 51 -3.76 20.44 1.23
C TYR A 51 -4.52 21.47 0.37
N LYS A 52 -4.34 22.76 0.64
CA LYS A 52 -5.08 23.89 0.04
C LYS A 52 -4.29 24.58 -1.06
N SER A 53 -3.05 24.16 -1.32
CA SER A 53 -2.20 24.77 -2.34
C SER A 53 -2.51 24.22 -3.74
N SER A 54 -2.38 25.08 -4.75
CA SER A 54 -2.42 24.68 -6.17
C SER A 54 -1.38 23.60 -6.48
N GLU A 55 -0.22 23.66 -5.82
CA GLU A 55 0.84 22.66 -5.92
C GLU A 55 0.36 21.26 -5.54
N MET A 56 -0.45 21.11 -4.48
CA MET A 56 -1.02 19.82 -4.11
C MET A 56 -1.99 19.29 -5.18
N VAL A 57 -2.76 20.17 -5.80
CA VAL A 57 -3.66 19.82 -6.91
C VAL A 57 -2.85 19.32 -8.11
N GLU A 58 -1.75 19.97 -8.46
CA GLU A 58 -0.84 19.56 -9.52
C GLU A 58 -0.16 18.21 -9.22
N HIS A 59 0.22 17.97 -7.96
CA HIS A 59 0.74 16.67 -7.51
C HIS A 59 -0.28 15.55 -7.63
N ILE A 60 -1.54 15.81 -7.25
CA ILE A 60 -2.64 14.86 -7.38
C ILE A 60 -2.89 14.58 -8.87
N ASP A 61 -3.00 15.60 -9.71
CA ASP A 61 -3.23 15.44 -11.14
C ASP A 61 -2.11 14.63 -11.81
N SER A 62 -0.85 14.96 -11.50
CA SER A 62 0.31 14.20 -11.96
C SER A 62 0.26 12.73 -11.52
N SER A 63 -0.25 12.47 -10.32
CA SER A 63 -0.39 11.10 -9.80
C SER A 63 -1.52 10.34 -10.51
N ILE A 64 -2.64 11.00 -10.79
CA ILE A 64 -3.74 10.45 -11.57
C ILE A 64 -3.27 10.11 -12.99
N GLN A 65 -2.54 11.03 -13.64
CA GLN A 65 -2.00 10.81 -14.99
C GLN A 65 -1.08 9.59 -15.06
N ARG A 66 -0.16 9.45 -14.09
CA ARG A 66 0.72 8.27 -13.99
C ARG A 66 -0.09 6.98 -13.81
N LEU A 67 -1.10 6.99 -12.95
CA LEU A 67 -1.95 5.82 -12.71
C LEU A 67 -2.75 5.44 -13.96
N MET A 68 -3.31 6.41 -14.68
CA MET A 68 -4.00 6.18 -15.95
C MET A 68 -3.07 5.58 -17.00
N ALA A 69 -1.85 6.10 -17.13
CA ALA A 69 -0.85 5.58 -18.06
C ALA A 69 -0.47 4.13 -17.74
N LEU A 70 -0.32 3.81 -16.45
CA LEU A 70 -0.06 2.45 -16.00
C LEU A 70 -1.24 1.52 -16.31
N SER A 71 -2.47 1.94 -16.03
CA SER A 71 -3.68 1.18 -16.34
C SER A 71 -3.79 0.86 -17.84
N LYS A 72 -3.54 1.85 -18.72
CA LYS A 72 -3.51 1.63 -20.17
C LYS A 72 -2.46 0.61 -20.59
N LYS A 73 -1.25 0.66 -20.02
CA LYS A 73 -0.20 -0.34 -20.29
C LYS A 73 -0.65 -1.73 -19.84
N LEU A 74 -1.26 -1.85 -18.67
CA LEU A 74 -1.76 -3.12 -18.16
C LEU A 74 -2.83 -3.72 -19.08
N THR A 75 -3.80 -2.92 -19.52
CA THR A 75 -4.82 -3.36 -20.50
C THR A 75 -4.19 -3.79 -21.82
N SER A 76 -3.19 -3.06 -22.31
CA SER A 76 -2.49 -3.44 -23.54
C SER A 76 -1.74 -4.77 -23.39
N ILE A 77 -1.12 -5.02 -22.25
CA ILE A 77 -0.46 -6.30 -21.94
C ILE A 77 -1.50 -7.43 -21.88
N ASP A 78 -2.62 -7.20 -21.20
CA ASP A 78 -3.71 -8.19 -21.07
C ASP A 78 -4.29 -8.59 -22.43
N GLN A 79 -4.53 -7.62 -23.31
CA GLN A 79 -4.97 -7.87 -24.69
C GLN A 79 -3.93 -8.67 -25.47
N ASN A 80 -2.64 -8.30 -25.36
CA ASN A 80 -1.57 -8.97 -26.08
C ASN A 80 -1.40 -10.43 -25.62
N ILE A 81 -1.52 -10.70 -24.32
CA ILE A 81 -1.47 -12.07 -23.77
C ILE A 81 -2.71 -12.86 -24.20
N SER A 82 -3.90 -12.24 -24.17
CA SER A 82 -5.15 -12.91 -24.54
C SER A 82 -5.17 -13.37 -26.00
N CYS A 83 -4.47 -12.66 -26.88
CA CYS A 83 -4.31 -13.04 -28.29
C CYS A 83 -3.07 -13.91 -28.55
N ASP A 84 -2.23 -14.19 -27.55
CA ASP A 84 -1.03 -14.99 -27.73
C ASP A 84 -1.37 -16.46 -28.03
N HIS A 85 -0.81 -16.99 -29.10
CA HIS A 85 -1.11 -18.33 -29.61
C HIS A 85 -0.79 -19.43 -28.56
N ALA A 86 0.30 -19.27 -27.81
CA ALA A 86 0.68 -20.22 -26.76
C ALA A 86 -0.33 -20.22 -25.59
N PHE A 87 -0.83 -19.05 -25.21
CA PHE A 87 -1.87 -18.91 -24.20
C PHE A 87 -3.20 -19.52 -24.67
N LEU A 88 -3.62 -19.21 -25.91
CA LEU A 88 -4.84 -19.77 -26.50
C LEU A 88 -4.81 -21.30 -26.58
N MET A 89 -3.70 -21.89 -27.03
CA MET A 89 -3.54 -23.35 -27.03
C MET A 89 -3.66 -23.95 -25.64
N LYS A 90 -3.04 -23.33 -24.63
CA LYS A 90 -3.11 -23.81 -23.24
C LYS A 90 -4.51 -23.71 -22.65
N VAL A 91 -5.23 -22.61 -22.92
CA VAL A 91 -6.63 -22.42 -22.50
C VAL A 91 -7.53 -23.45 -23.19
N GLN A 92 -7.34 -23.68 -24.49
CA GLN A 92 -8.14 -24.63 -25.25
C GLN A 92 -7.89 -26.08 -24.82
N SER A 93 -6.64 -26.49 -24.65
CA SER A 93 -6.28 -27.83 -24.16
C SER A 93 -6.68 -28.07 -22.69
N GLY A 94 -6.69 -27.03 -21.86
CA GLY A 94 -7.18 -27.11 -20.47
C GLY A 94 -8.71 -27.27 -20.40
N ARG A 95 -9.45 -26.72 -21.37
CA ARG A 95 -10.91 -26.81 -21.45
C ARG A 95 -11.39 -28.15 -22.00
N GLU A 96 -10.62 -28.77 -22.90
CA GLU A 96 -10.90 -30.13 -23.39
C GLU A 96 -10.79 -31.19 -22.29
N ARG A 97 -9.82 -31.06 -21.37
CA ARG A 97 -9.68 -32.01 -20.23
C ARG A 97 -10.86 -31.99 -19.27
N ALA A 98 -11.60 -30.89 -19.16
CA ALA A 98 -12.78 -30.79 -18.29
C ALA A 98 -14.07 -31.35 -18.93
N ARG A 99 -14.05 -31.74 -20.22
CA ARG A 99 -15.23 -32.22 -20.95
C ARG A 99 -15.32 -33.75 -21.10
N PHE A 100 -14.30 -34.50 -20.71
CA PHE A 100 -14.26 -35.97 -20.89
C PHE A 100 -14.44 -36.75 -19.57
N ASP A 101 -15.41 -36.40 -18.72
CA ASP A 101 -15.67 -37.18 -17.50
C ASP A 101 -17.14 -37.18 -17.01
N TYR A 102 -18.13 -37.14 -17.93
CA TYR A 102 -19.54 -37.21 -17.52
C TYR A 102 -20.34 -38.40 -18.09
N ASP A 103 -19.73 -39.27 -18.90
CA ASP A 103 -20.42 -40.38 -19.56
C ASP A 103 -19.91 -41.78 -19.14
N ASP A 104 -19.25 -41.93 -17.99
CA ASP A 104 -18.77 -43.23 -17.47
C ASP A 104 -19.49 -43.65 -16.17
N PHE A 105 -20.83 -43.60 -16.15
CA PHE A 105 -21.62 -44.09 -15.00
C PHE A 105 -22.74 -45.07 -15.36
N ASP A 106 -22.73 -45.65 -16.57
CA ASP A 106 -23.79 -46.58 -17.02
C ASP A 106 -23.29 -47.98 -17.43
N SER A 107 -22.20 -48.44 -16.82
CA SER A 107 -21.81 -49.86 -16.88
C SER A 107 -22.15 -50.59 -15.58
N VAL A 108 -23.44 -50.58 -15.21
CA VAL A 108 -23.95 -51.53 -14.21
C VAL A 108 -24.23 -52.85 -14.93
N PRO A 109 -23.58 -53.97 -14.58
CA PRO A 109 -23.94 -55.24 -15.17
C PRO A 109 -25.27 -55.69 -14.54
N HIS A 110 -26.38 -55.50 -15.26
CA HIS A 110 -27.61 -56.23 -15.00
C HIS A 110 -27.37 -57.72 -15.29
N LYS A 111 -26.86 -58.45 -14.30
CA LYS A 111 -26.95 -59.91 -14.29
C LYS A 111 -28.29 -60.29 -13.71
N TYR A 112 -29.16 -60.76 -14.59
CA TYR A 112 -30.34 -61.54 -14.24
C TYR A 112 -29.87 -62.90 -13.71
N PHE A 113 -30.11 -63.17 -12.44
CA PHE A 113 -30.48 -64.49 -11.92
C PHE A 113 -31.13 -64.37 -10.55
#